data_AF-A0A7F5R3N7-F1
#
_entry.id   AF-A0A7F5R3N7-F1
#
_cell.length_a   1.000
_cell.length_b   1.000
_cell.length_c   1.000
_cell.angle_alpha   90.00
_cell.angle_beta   90.00
_cell.angle_gamma   90.00
#
_symmetry.space_group_name_H-M   'P 1'
#
loop_
_entity.id
_entity.type
_entity.pdbx_description
1 polymer ?
#
loop_
_entity_poly.entity_id
_entity_poly.type
_entity_poly.pdbx_seq_one_letter_code
_entity_poly.pdbx_strand_id
1 'polypeptide(L)'
;MKLSIEEHLSLLILLTSELYNEYSTLINAVLLAKTNLLHPTIITPEQYVTELSKTLSFLPTHSTYPVPIELTNVHELLSLIELKVFFTGSRLVFVISNPLVNQNYFNLYHLVPLLVKLHNSSHIFIYPSVKYLAVSENKINYALPENLNDCKRLSNQNYICPSDQAIYSVYARPICETELLQKLDKLPKDCDTRVTSLHSEIWHKLHESNKWLYILPRTTDITLTCKNHLPTTIYLSNSGIISLSKQCKLYTSNTILIANNPSYFSEYQSFIPEFDLQESDCCSKEKLNKSENIKILPFQSNKLDRESLNVASLKLDQISKTTDDLLSQEPFYKSLTSNGYFLYSMFAIVKLLFVYLVFKLLFRLRRRCKKNCKDNHDYSKCTNFTNCLTLNLYKKKNETKTISIELDETNIDHSVSDVEIPLRRSARIAKLKDAP
;
A
#
# COMPACT_ATOMS: atom_id res chain seq x y z
N MET A 1 -0.71 -53.23 33.52
CA MET A 1 -0.42 -51.87 34.02
C MET A 1 0.49 -51.09 33.07
N LYS A 2 1.67 -51.59 32.69
CA LYS A 2 2.60 -50.89 31.76
C LYS A 2 2.01 -50.61 30.36
N LEU A 3 1.32 -51.60 29.78
CA LEU A 3 0.66 -51.50 28.47
C LEU A 3 -0.42 -50.39 28.44
N SER A 4 -1.23 -50.31 29.50
CA SER A 4 -2.29 -49.31 29.65
C SER A 4 -1.71 -47.89 29.79
N ILE A 5 -0.56 -47.71 30.46
CA ILE A 5 0.10 -46.41 30.57
C ILE A 5 0.65 -45.96 29.20
N GLU A 6 1.21 -46.88 28.41
CA GLU A 6 1.71 -46.58 27.07
C GLU A 6 0.58 -46.19 26.10
N GLU A 7 -0.59 -46.83 26.21
CA GLU A 7 -1.80 -46.45 25.46
C GLU A 7 -2.33 -45.06 25.84
N HIS A 8 -2.35 -44.72 27.14
CA HIS A 8 -2.79 -43.39 27.58
C HIS A 8 -1.80 -42.30 27.17
N LEU A 9 -0.49 -42.59 27.19
CA LEU A 9 0.55 -41.66 26.76
C LEU A 9 0.47 -41.39 25.25
N SER A 10 0.24 -42.43 24.44
CA SER A 10 0.10 -42.27 22.99
C SER A 10 -1.13 -41.47 22.62
N LEU A 11 -2.25 -41.68 23.32
CA LEU A 11 -3.47 -40.90 23.14
C LEU A 11 -3.27 -39.42 23.53
N LEU A 12 -2.55 -39.14 24.62
CA LEU A 12 -2.25 -37.77 25.03
C LEU A 12 -1.33 -37.05 24.03
N ILE A 13 -0.33 -37.75 23.47
CA ILE A 13 0.52 -37.22 22.40
C ILE A 13 -0.31 -36.91 21.15
N LEU A 14 -1.27 -37.78 20.80
CA LEU A 14 -2.15 -37.56 19.65
C LEU A 14 -3.03 -36.32 19.86
N LEU A 15 -3.68 -36.19 21.02
CA LEU A 15 -4.52 -35.03 21.35
C LEU A 15 -3.74 -33.72 21.40
N THR A 16 -2.53 -33.73 21.98
CA THR A 16 -1.68 -32.53 22.03
C THR A 16 -1.17 -32.11 20.66
N SER A 17 -0.84 -33.07 19.80
CA SER A 17 -0.46 -32.82 18.40
C SER A 17 -1.63 -32.24 17.59
N GLU A 18 -2.83 -32.79 17.75
CA GLU A 18 -4.05 -32.30 17.11
C GLU A 18 -4.36 -30.85 17.53
N LEU A 19 -4.34 -30.57 18.84
CA LEU A 19 -4.55 -29.23 19.37
C LEU A 19 -3.49 -28.23 18.86
N TYR A 20 -2.23 -28.65 18.79
CA TYR A 20 -1.17 -27.82 18.22
C TYR A 20 -1.40 -27.52 16.74
N ASN A 21 -1.85 -28.51 15.96
CA ASN A 21 -2.15 -28.33 14.54
C ASN A 21 -3.33 -27.39 14.32
N GLU A 22 -4.41 -27.51 15.11
CA GLU A 22 -5.54 -26.59 15.05
C GLU A 22 -5.13 -25.15 15.40
N TYR A 23 -4.34 -24.99 16.46
CA TYR A 23 -3.85 -23.67 16.89
C TYR A 23 -2.94 -23.03 15.83
N SER A 24 -2.01 -23.81 15.26
CA SER A 24 -1.15 -23.37 14.16
C SER A 24 -1.96 -22.96 12.93
N THR A 25 -2.98 -23.76 12.58
CA THR A 25 -3.87 -23.49 11.44
C THR A 25 -4.65 -22.20 11.64
N LEU A 26 -5.17 -21.97 12.85
CA LEU A 26 -5.92 -20.76 13.17
C LEU A 26 -5.01 -19.51 13.16
N ILE A 27 -3.79 -19.62 13.68
CA ILE A 27 -2.79 -18.55 13.58
C ILE A 27 -2.50 -18.24 12.11
N ASN A 28 -2.25 -19.25 11.29
CA ASN A 28 -1.97 -19.06 9.87
C ASN A 28 -3.16 -18.41 9.16
N ALA A 29 -4.39 -18.82 9.48
CA ALA A 29 -5.58 -18.20 8.91
C ALA A 29 -5.71 -16.71 9.27
N VAL A 30 -5.40 -16.34 10.51
CA VAL A 30 -5.39 -14.93 10.94
C VAL A 30 -4.28 -14.15 10.24
N LEU A 31 -3.08 -14.72 10.11
CA LEU A 31 -1.95 -14.09 9.44
C LEU A 31 -2.24 -13.84 7.96
N LEU A 32 -2.78 -14.83 7.25
CA LEU A 32 -3.20 -14.69 5.85
C LEU A 32 -4.32 -13.66 5.68
N ALA A 33 -5.31 -13.66 6.58
CA ALA A 33 -6.40 -12.69 6.51
C ALA A 33 -5.91 -11.25 6.67
N LYS A 34 -4.87 -11.01 7.49
CA LYS A 34 -4.23 -9.69 7.61
C LYS A 34 -3.51 -9.25 6.33
N THR A 35 -3.09 -10.19 5.49
CA THR A 35 -2.53 -9.91 4.16
C THR A 35 -3.58 -9.95 3.05
N ASN A 36 -4.87 -9.90 3.41
CA ASN A 36 -6.01 -9.99 2.49
C ASN A 36 -6.07 -11.31 1.69
N LEU A 37 -5.60 -12.41 2.28
CA LEU A 37 -5.67 -13.76 1.72
C LEU A 37 -6.57 -14.64 2.59
N LEU A 38 -7.58 -15.26 1.96
CA LEU A 38 -8.53 -16.10 2.68
C LEU A 38 -8.00 -17.52 2.83
N HIS A 39 -7.85 -17.99 4.07
CA HIS A 39 -7.44 -19.36 4.32
C HIS A 39 -8.63 -20.33 4.12
N PRO A 40 -8.47 -21.46 3.40
CA PRO A 40 -9.55 -22.38 3.08
C PRO A 40 -10.26 -23.03 4.29
N THR A 41 -9.62 -23.03 5.46
CA THR A 41 -10.23 -23.55 6.70
C THR A 41 -11.29 -22.62 7.29
N ILE A 42 -11.33 -21.35 6.87
CA ILE A 42 -12.38 -20.41 7.28
C ILE A 42 -13.62 -20.63 6.42
N ILE A 43 -13.42 -20.69 5.10
CA ILE A 43 -14.49 -21.00 4.14
C ILE A 43 -13.86 -21.64 2.91
N THR A 44 -14.44 -22.75 2.45
CA THR A 44 -14.00 -23.41 1.23
C THR A 44 -14.51 -22.64 0.00
N PRO A 45 -13.86 -22.76 -1.17
CA PRO A 45 -14.32 -22.11 -2.40
C PRO A 45 -15.78 -22.47 -2.76
N GLU A 46 -16.17 -23.74 -2.59
CA GLU A 46 -17.53 -24.22 -2.86
C GLU A 46 -18.55 -23.60 -1.90
N GLN A 47 -18.21 -23.56 -0.61
CA GLN A 47 -19.06 -22.95 0.41
C GLN A 47 -19.19 -21.45 0.17
N TYR A 48 -18.10 -20.77 -0.21
CA TYR A 48 -18.11 -19.34 -0.53
C TYR A 48 -19.07 -19.02 -1.69
N VAL A 49 -19.00 -19.75 -2.80
CA VAL A 49 -19.92 -19.56 -3.94
C VAL A 49 -21.37 -19.81 -3.53
N THR A 50 -21.61 -20.86 -2.74
CA THR A 50 -22.94 -21.21 -2.25
C THR A 50 -23.52 -20.12 -1.36
N GLU A 51 -22.76 -19.61 -0.38
CA GLU A 51 -23.21 -18.52 0.48
C GLU A 51 -23.39 -17.20 -0.29
N LEU A 52 -22.50 -16.91 -1.24
CA LEU A 52 -22.61 -15.71 -2.07
C LEU A 52 -23.89 -15.75 -2.93
N SER A 53 -24.24 -16.90 -3.49
CA SER A 53 -25.45 -17.05 -4.32
C SER A 53 -26.75 -16.74 -3.56
N LYS A 54 -26.81 -17.06 -2.26
CA LYS A 54 -27.98 -16.77 -1.40
C LYS A 54 -28.21 -15.27 -1.22
N THR A 55 -27.19 -14.44 -1.45
CA THR A 55 -27.30 -12.98 -1.31
C THR A 55 -27.92 -12.29 -2.51
N LEU A 56 -28.04 -12.97 -3.67
CA LEU A 56 -28.50 -12.37 -4.92
C LEU A 56 -29.87 -11.70 -4.82
N SER A 57 -30.79 -12.25 -4.02
CA SER A 57 -32.13 -11.69 -3.81
C SER A 57 -32.15 -10.43 -2.94
N PHE A 58 -31.04 -10.11 -2.26
CA PHE A 58 -30.95 -9.00 -1.32
C PHE A 58 -30.06 -7.85 -1.83
N LEU A 59 -29.59 -7.93 -3.08
CA LEU A 59 -28.73 -6.90 -3.65
C LEU A 59 -29.51 -5.58 -3.85
N PRO A 60 -28.87 -4.42 -3.59
CA PRO A 60 -29.41 -3.13 -3.96
C PRO A 60 -29.76 -3.03 -5.45
N THR A 61 -30.75 -2.20 -5.77
CA THR A 61 -31.14 -1.95 -7.16
C THR A 61 -29.96 -1.43 -7.98
N HIS A 62 -29.82 -1.92 -9.21
CA HIS A 62 -28.73 -1.59 -10.15
C HIS A 62 -27.31 -1.96 -9.72
N SER A 63 -27.16 -2.80 -8.68
CA SER A 63 -25.87 -3.35 -8.25
C SER A 63 -25.78 -4.84 -8.55
N THR A 64 -24.60 -5.30 -8.95
CA THR A 64 -24.32 -6.72 -9.22
C THR A 64 -22.94 -7.08 -8.71
N TYR A 65 -22.67 -8.38 -8.61
CA TYR A 65 -21.31 -8.84 -8.43
C TYR A 65 -20.48 -8.59 -9.70
N PRO A 66 -19.16 -8.37 -9.57
CA PRO A 66 -18.34 -7.99 -10.73
C PRO A 66 -18.11 -9.14 -11.71
N VAL A 67 -18.27 -10.38 -11.26
CA VAL A 67 -18.09 -11.60 -12.03
C VAL A 67 -19.23 -12.57 -11.67
N PRO A 68 -19.72 -13.42 -12.59
CA PRO A 68 -20.75 -14.41 -12.29
C PRO A 68 -20.36 -15.32 -11.13
N ILE A 69 -21.31 -15.61 -10.23
CA ILE A 69 -21.13 -16.45 -9.03
C ILE A 69 -21.11 -17.92 -9.44
N GLU A 70 -19.98 -18.35 -9.97
CA GLU A 70 -19.73 -19.72 -10.43
C GLU A 70 -18.40 -20.22 -9.89
N LEU A 71 -18.28 -21.55 -9.71
CA LEU A 71 -17.04 -22.16 -9.21
C LEU A 71 -15.84 -21.92 -10.15
N THR A 72 -16.11 -21.81 -11.46
CA THR A 72 -15.13 -21.44 -12.49
C THR A 72 -14.47 -20.09 -12.22
N ASN A 73 -15.22 -19.14 -11.66
CA ASN A 73 -14.79 -17.77 -11.39
C ASN A 73 -14.37 -17.54 -9.93
N VAL A 74 -14.34 -18.59 -9.10
CA VAL A 74 -14.14 -18.44 -7.65
C VAL A 74 -12.80 -17.79 -7.30
N HIS A 75 -11.74 -18.09 -8.05
CA HIS A 75 -10.44 -17.48 -7.84
C HIS A 75 -10.45 -15.98 -8.09
N GLU A 76 -11.20 -15.54 -9.10
CA GLU A 76 -11.35 -14.12 -9.43
C GLU A 76 -12.19 -13.42 -8.36
N LEU A 77 -13.31 -14.00 -7.95
CA LEU A 77 -14.13 -13.47 -6.85
C LEU A 77 -13.33 -13.31 -5.55
N LEU A 78 -12.56 -14.35 -5.17
CA LEU A 78 -11.72 -14.32 -3.97
C LEU A 78 -10.60 -13.26 -4.06
N SER A 79 -10.11 -12.94 -5.26
CA SER A 79 -9.10 -11.90 -5.45
C SER A 79 -9.65 -10.48 -5.21
N LEU A 80 -10.98 -10.32 -5.30
CA LEU A 80 -11.64 -9.01 -5.21
C LEU A 80 -12.06 -8.64 -3.78
N ILE A 81 -12.09 -9.59 -2.86
CA ILE A 81 -12.58 -9.39 -1.50
C ILE A 81 -11.68 -8.47 -0.67
N GLU A 82 -12.27 -7.85 0.35
CA GLU A 82 -11.56 -7.19 1.45
C GLU A 82 -11.84 -7.93 2.75
N LEU A 83 -10.78 -8.42 3.40
CA LEU A 83 -10.84 -9.18 4.64
C LEU A 83 -10.55 -8.28 5.83
N LYS A 84 -11.42 -8.36 6.85
CA LYS A 84 -11.17 -7.77 8.17
C LYS A 84 -11.25 -8.87 9.20
N VAL A 85 -10.21 -9.02 9.99
CA VAL A 85 -10.16 -9.96 11.10
C VAL A 85 -10.02 -9.19 12.40
N PHE A 86 -10.91 -9.47 13.35
CA PHE A 86 -10.84 -8.89 14.68
C PHE A 86 -11.34 -9.87 15.73
N PHE A 87 -10.92 -9.63 16.95
CA PHE A 87 -11.32 -10.39 18.11
C PHE A 87 -12.29 -9.55 18.94
N THR A 88 -13.47 -10.08 19.23
CA THR A 88 -14.46 -9.41 20.08
C THR A 88 -15.06 -10.40 21.08
N GLY A 89 -14.94 -10.07 22.37
CA GLY A 89 -15.29 -10.98 23.46
C GLY A 89 -14.41 -12.24 23.46
N SER A 90 -15.02 -13.40 23.21
CA SER A 90 -14.36 -14.71 23.05
C SER A 90 -14.51 -15.28 21.64
N ARG A 91 -14.73 -14.41 20.65
CA ARG A 91 -14.99 -14.81 19.25
C ARG A 91 -13.97 -14.16 18.33
N LEU A 92 -13.39 -14.99 17.47
CA LEU A 92 -12.62 -14.55 16.31
C LEU A 92 -13.58 -14.35 15.15
N VAL A 93 -13.64 -13.13 14.60
CA VAL A 93 -14.58 -12.76 13.55
C VAL A 93 -13.80 -12.45 12.28
N PHE A 94 -14.16 -13.13 11.19
CA PHE A 94 -13.71 -12.83 9.83
C PHE A 94 -14.85 -12.16 9.08
N VAL A 95 -14.63 -10.93 8.64
CA VAL A 95 -15.55 -10.20 7.78
C VAL A 95 -15.01 -10.25 6.36
N ILE A 96 -15.75 -10.91 5.47
CA ILE A 96 -15.45 -11.02 4.05
C ILE A 96 -16.33 -10.00 3.34
N SER A 97 -15.72 -8.93 2.84
CA SER A 97 -16.42 -7.87 2.14
C SER A 97 -16.28 -8.10 0.63
N ASN A 98 -17.39 -8.37 -0.04
CA ASN A 98 -17.43 -8.57 -1.47
C ASN A 98 -17.81 -7.24 -2.16
N PRO A 99 -17.01 -6.74 -3.11
CA PRO A 99 -17.35 -5.51 -3.80
C PRO A 99 -18.57 -5.74 -4.69
N LEU A 100 -19.46 -4.74 -4.71
CA LEU A 100 -20.53 -4.63 -5.68
C LEU A 100 -20.15 -3.59 -6.73
N VAL A 101 -20.58 -3.82 -7.96
CA VAL A 101 -20.39 -2.87 -9.07
C VAL A 101 -21.75 -2.42 -9.58
N ASN A 102 -21.77 -1.19 -10.09
CA ASN A 102 -22.92 -0.68 -10.83
C ASN A 102 -22.96 -1.35 -12.21
N GLN A 103 -24.15 -1.50 -12.78
CA GLN A 103 -24.36 -2.05 -14.13
C GLN A 103 -23.92 -1.11 -15.27
N ASN A 104 -23.12 -0.07 -14.98
CA ASN A 104 -22.68 0.91 -15.97
C ASN A 104 -21.30 0.51 -16.51
N TYR A 105 -21.28 0.02 -17.74
CA TYR A 105 -20.05 -0.30 -18.45
C TYR A 105 -19.51 0.92 -19.19
N PHE A 106 -18.20 1.08 -19.12
CA PHE A 106 -17.46 2.13 -19.82
C PHE A 106 -16.35 1.50 -20.65
N ASN A 107 -16.25 1.95 -21.90
CA ASN A 107 -15.13 1.67 -22.77
C ASN A 107 -13.97 2.59 -22.39
N LEU A 108 -12.85 1.99 -22.00
CA LEU A 108 -11.65 2.70 -21.59
C LEU A 108 -10.72 2.92 -22.80
N TYR A 109 -10.49 4.18 -23.13
CA TYR A 109 -9.58 4.62 -24.17
C TYR A 109 -8.27 5.11 -23.55
N HIS A 110 -7.15 4.61 -24.06
CA HIS A 110 -5.83 5.20 -23.82
C HIS A 110 -5.51 6.16 -24.97
N LEU A 111 -5.40 7.44 -24.66
CA LEU A 111 -5.29 8.49 -25.66
C LEU A 111 -3.84 8.69 -26.07
N VAL A 112 -3.55 8.47 -27.35
CA VAL A 112 -2.21 8.60 -27.92
C VAL A 112 -2.26 9.64 -29.05
N PRO A 113 -1.47 10.73 -28.98
CA PRO A 113 -1.46 11.72 -30.05
C PRO A 113 -0.88 11.12 -31.33
N LEU A 114 -1.59 11.31 -32.44
CA LEU A 114 -1.14 10.93 -33.77
C LEU A 114 -0.55 12.15 -34.50
N LEU A 115 0.72 12.04 -34.90
CA LEU A 115 1.42 13.10 -35.64
C LEU A 115 1.19 12.94 -37.14
N VAL A 116 0.52 13.91 -37.75
CA VAL A 116 0.28 13.97 -39.19
C VAL A 116 1.29 14.93 -39.82
N LYS A 117 1.92 14.51 -40.91
CA LYS A 117 2.88 15.34 -41.64
C LYS A 117 2.18 16.55 -42.27
N LEU A 118 2.73 17.75 -42.11
CA LEU A 118 2.21 18.98 -42.71
C LEU A 118 3.08 19.41 -43.89
N HIS A 119 4.26 19.97 -43.62
CA HIS A 119 5.24 20.37 -44.64
C HIS A 119 6.67 20.12 -44.15
N ASN A 120 7.58 19.68 -45.02
CA ASN A 120 8.96 19.31 -44.66
C ASN A 120 9.00 18.29 -43.50
N SER A 121 9.76 18.58 -42.43
CA SER A 121 9.88 17.79 -41.21
C SER A 121 8.90 18.21 -40.10
N SER A 122 7.97 19.13 -40.39
CA SER A 122 6.95 19.56 -39.43
C SER A 122 5.75 18.62 -39.43
N HIS A 123 5.27 18.35 -38.23
CA HIS A 123 4.13 17.47 -37.96
C HIS A 123 3.15 18.22 -37.06
N ILE A 124 1.87 18.04 -37.31
CA ILE A 124 0.78 18.54 -36.47
C ILE A 124 0.15 17.37 -35.72
N PHE A 125 -0.30 17.63 -34.49
CA PHE A 125 -1.05 16.67 -33.71
C PHE A 125 -2.01 17.39 -32.76
N ILE A 126 -3.03 16.67 -32.30
CA ILE A 126 -3.87 17.10 -31.19
C ILE A 126 -3.23 16.58 -29.91
N TYR A 127 -2.96 17.49 -28.97
CA TYR A 127 -2.45 17.12 -27.66
C TYR A 127 -3.62 16.74 -26.75
N PRO A 128 -3.70 15.46 -26.30
CA PRO A 128 -4.79 15.04 -25.43
C PRO A 128 -4.65 15.69 -24.05
N SER A 129 -5.77 16.19 -23.52
CA SER A 129 -5.84 16.85 -22.21
C SER A 129 -5.62 15.84 -21.07
N VAL A 130 -6.08 14.61 -21.29
CA VAL A 130 -6.05 13.48 -20.35
C VAL A 130 -5.38 12.25 -20.97
N LYS A 131 -4.87 11.34 -20.13
CA LYS A 131 -4.23 10.09 -20.59
C LYS A 131 -5.25 8.99 -20.89
N TYR A 132 -6.28 8.90 -20.06
CA TYR A 132 -7.34 7.92 -20.18
C TYR A 132 -8.70 8.61 -20.25
N LEU A 133 -9.59 8.05 -21.06
CA LEU A 133 -10.96 8.49 -21.20
C LEU A 133 -11.86 7.25 -21.10
N ALA A 134 -12.78 7.23 -20.15
CA ALA A 134 -13.78 6.18 -20.03
C ALA A 134 -15.10 6.72 -20.58
N VAL A 135 -15.71 6.06 -21.56
CA VAL A 135 -16.97 6.50 -22.19
C VAL A 135 -18.01 5.40 -22.08
N SER A 136 -19.23 5.74 -21.66
CA SER A 136 -20.31 4.77 -21.57
C SER A 136 -20.64 4.17 -22.93
N GLU A 137 -21.20 2.96 -22.96
CA GLU A 137 -21.51 2.27 -24.22
C GLU A 137 -22.40 3.09 -25.17
N ASN A 138 -23.36 3.84 -24.61
CA ASN A 138 -24.24 4.74 -25.35
C ASN A 138 -23.58 6.09 -25.72
N LYS A 139 -22.32 6.33 -25.35
CA LYS A 139 -21.54 7.56 -25.58
C LYS A 139 -22.16 8.84 -25.00
N ILE A 140 -23.03 8.74 -24.01
CA ILE A 140 -23.72 9.89 -23.38
C ILE A 140 -22.96 10.41 -22.16
N ASN A 141 -22.25 9.51 -21.47
CA ASN A 141 -21.52 9.83 -20.25
C ASN A 141 -20.04 9.48 -20.40
N TYR A 142 -19.19 10.21 -19.71
CA TYR A 142 -17.76 9.93 -19.67
C TYR A 142 -17.18 10.19 -18.28
N ALA A 143 -16.06 9.54 -17.99
CA ALA A 143 -15.24 9.75 -16.82
C ALA A 143 -13.78 9.93 -17.25
N LEU A 144 -13.01 10.64 -16.42
CA LEU A 144 -11.62 11.01 -16.68
C LEU A 144 -10.70 10.41 -15.62
N PRO A 145 -10.41 9.11 -15.68
CA PRO A 145 -9.47 8.50 -14.74
C PRO A 145 -8.05 9.05 -14.99
N GLU A 146 -7.42 9.62 -13.96
CA GLU A 146 -6.04 10.11 -14.06
C GLU A 146 -5.05 8.96 -14.24
N ASN A 147 -5.26 7.88 -13.47
CA ASN A 147 -4.50 6.65 -13.51
C ASN A 147 -5.43 5.44 -13.32
N LEU A 148 -4.89 4.23 -13.49
CA LEU A 148 -5.62 2.97 -13.30
C LEU A 148 -5.08 2.18 -12.09
N ASN A 149 -4.29 2.80 -11.22
CA ASN A 149 -3.60 2.12 -10.12
C ASN A 149 -4.57 1.70 -9.03
N ASP A 150 -5.60 2.50 -8.79
CA ASP A 150 -6.65 2.21 -7.80
C ASP A 150 -7.72 1.25 -8.33
N CYS A 151 -7.66 0.91 -9.62
CA CYS A 151 -8.57 -0.03 -10.24
C CYS A 151 -8.07 -1.47 -10.10
N LYS A 152 -8.95 -2.40 -9.75
CA LYS A 152 -8.66 -3.83 -9.73
C LYS A 152 -8.81 -4.39 -11.15
N ARG A 153 -7.77 -5.07 -11.63
CA ARG A 153 -7.79 -5.72 -12.95
C ARG A 153 -8.40 -7.11 -12.86
N LEU A 154 -9.33 -7.39 -13.76
CA LEU A 154 -9.98 -8.69 -13.96
C LEU A 154 -9.22 -9.53 -15.00
N SER A 155 -9.49 -10.84 -15.00
CA SER A 155 -8.84 -11.81 -15.90
C SER A 155 -9.05 -11.44 -17.38
N ASN A 156 -10.20 -10.83 -17.68
CA ASN A 156 -10.64 -10.48 -19.03
C ASN A 156 -10.17 -9.09 -19.49
N GLN A 157 -9.13 -8.53 -18.85
CA GLN A 157 -8.63 -7.16 -19.10
C GLN A 157 -9.61 -6.02 -18.75
N ASN A 158 -10.73 -6.35 -18.12
CA ASN A 158 -11.65 -5.37 -17.57
C ASN A 158 -11.07 -4.79 -16.26
N TYR A 159 -11.47 -3.57 -15.94
CA TYR A 159 -11.05 -2.88 -14.73
C TYR A 159 -12.28 -2.56 -13.88
N ILE A 160 -12.18 -2.82 -12.58
CA ILE A 160 -13.15 -2.34 -11.59
C ILE A 160 -12.50 -1.16 -10.88
N CYS A 161 -13.04 0.02 -11.09
CA CYS A 161 -12.54 1.24 -10.47
C CYS A 161 -13.47 1.69 -9.32
N PRO A 162 -12.94 2.40 -8.32
CA PRO A 162 -13.75 3.03 -7.29
C PRO A 162 -14.79 4.00 -7.87
N SER A 163 -15.93 4.13 -7.19
CA SER A 163 -17.06 4.97 -7.64
C SER A 163 -16.91 6.47 -7.28
N ASP A 164 -15.78 6.88 -6.72
CA ASP A 164 -15.50 8.26 -6.32
C ASP A 164 -15.23 9.20 -7.52
N GLN A 165 -14.97 8.62 -8.70
CA GLN A 165 -14.75 9.38 -9.92
C GLN A 165 -16.04 10.04 -10.41
N ALA A 166 -15.96 11.34 -10.69
CA ALA A 166 -17.07 12.10 -11.26
C ALA A 166 -17.38 11.62 -12.68
N ILE A 167 -18.67 11.37 -12.93
CA ILE A 167 -19.22 11.05 -14.25
C ILE A 167 -19.83 12.33 -14.83
N TYR A 168 -19.44 12.66 -16.04
CA TYR A 168 -19.88 13.85 -16.76
C TYR A 168 -20.77 13.47 -17.94
N SER A 169 -21.72 14.34 -18.27
CA SER A 169 -22.51 14.21 -19.50
C SER A 169 -21.77 14.86 -20.67
N VAL A 170 -21.63 14.13 -21.77
CA VAL A 170 -21.02 14.62 -23.02
C VAL A 170 -21.77 15.84 -23.56
N TYR A 171 -23.10 15.88 -23.43
CA TYR A 171 -23.90 17.00 -23.92
C TYR A 171 -23.79 18.25 -23.04
N ALA A 172 -23.71 18.08 -21.72
CA ALA A 172 -23.62 19.21 -20.79
C ALA A 172 -22.21 19.79 -20.72
N ARG A 173 -21.18 18.96 -20.91
CA ARG A 173 -19.77 19.33 -20.86
C ARG A 173 -19.01 18.60 -21.97
N PRO A 174 -19.11 19.06 -23.22
CA PRO A 174 -18.31 18.48 -24.30
C PRO A 174 -16.83 18.79 -24.07
N ILE A 175 -15.98 17.82 -24.36
CA ILE A 175 -14.52 17.97 -24.43
C ILE A 175 -14.04 17.46 -25.79
N CYS A 176 -12.89 17.99 -26.24
CA CYS A 176 -12.28 17.62 -27.51
C CYS A 176 -12.26 16.09 -27.72
N GLU A 177 -11.82 15.33 -26.72
CA GLU A 177 -11.68 13.88 -26.81
C GLU A 177 -13.02 13.16 -27.01
N THR A 178 -14.09 13.63 -26.38
CA THR A 178 -15.44 13.05 -26.55
C THR A 178 -16.06 13.40 -27.89
N GLU A 179 -15.76 14.58 -28.42
CA GLU A 179 -16.22 15.01 -29.75
C GLU A 179 -15.46 14.26 -30.85
N LEU A 180 -14.16 14.00 -30.67
CA LEU A 180 -13.34 13.19 -31.59
C LEU A 180 -13.82 11.74 -31.72
N LEU A 181 -14.57 11.20 -30.74
CA LEU A 181 -15.18 9.86 -30.81
C LEU A 181 -16.51 9.83 -31.60
N GLN A 182 -16.97 10.99 -32.06
CA GLN A 182 -18.14 11.15 -32.90
C GLN A 182 -17.70 11.44 -34.35
N LYS A 183 -18.63 11.35 -35.30
CA LYS A 183 -18.34 11.73 -36.68
C LYS A 183 -18.20 13.25 -36.75
N LEU A 184 -17.08 13.73 -37.30
CA LEU A 184 -16.76 15.14 -37.37
C LEU A 184 -16.63 15.59 -38.83
N ASP A 185 -17.20 16.75 -39.13
CA ASP A 185 -16.95 17.45 -40.41
C ASP A 185 -15.79 18.45 -40.28
N LYS A 186 -15.55 18.96 -39.06
CA LYS A 186 -14.48 19.93 -38.75
C LYS A 186 -13.91 19.65 -37.36
N LEU A 187 -12.65 20.05 -37.15
CA LEU A 187 -11.99 19.97 -35.86
C LEU A 187 -12.70 20.89 -34.83
N PRO A 188 -13.06 20.37 -33.63
CA PRO A 188 -13.61 21.20 -32.56
C PRO A 188 -12.65 22.31 -32.11
N LYS A 189 -13.22 23.44 -31.69
CA LYS A 189 -12.43 24.63 -31.30
C LYS A 189 -11.62 24.42 -30.01
N ASP A 190 -12.10 23.53 -29.14
CA ASP A 190 -11.50 23.29 -27.82
C ASP A 190 -10.32 22.30 -27.88
N CYS A 191 -10.01 21.75 -29.06
CA CYS A 191 -8.86 20.88 -29.25
C CYS A 191 -7.54 21.66 -29.29
N ASP A 192 -6.61 21.31 -28.40
CA ASP A 192 -5.24 21.85 -28.40
C ASP A 192 -4.42 21.24 -29.55
N THR A 193 -4.27 21.98 -30.63
CA THR A 193 -3.42 21.60 -31.77
C THR A 193 -2.02 22.17 -31.63
N ARG A 194 -1.03 21.30 -31.83
CA ARG A 194 0.38 21.67 -31.71
C ARG A 194 1.17 21.24 -32.94
N VAL A 195 2.18 22.03 -33.27
CA VAL A 195 3.13 21.74 -34.35
C VAL A 195 4.50 21.44 -33.74
N THR A 196 5.12 20.35 -34.20
CA THR A 196 6.45 19.92 -33.77
C THR A 196 7.29 19.48 -34.96
N SER A 197 8.61 19.52 -34.81
CA SER A 197 9.53 18.85 -35.73
C SER A 197 9.96 17.50 -35.15
N LEU A 198 10.02 16.49 -36.01
CA LEU A 198 10.45 15.14 -35.63
C LEU A 198 11.89 14.90 -36.09
N HIS A 199 12.74 14.47 -35.17
CA HIS A 199 14.17 14.21 -35.44
C HIS A 199 14.51 12.71 -35.47
N SER A 200 13.71 11.88 -34.79
CA SER A 200 13.91 10.44 -34.67
C SER A 200 12.60 9.69 -34.93
N GLU A 201 12.68 8.44 -35.34
CA GLU A 201 11.51 7.57 -35.43
C GLU A 201 10.88 7.31 -34.05
N ILE A 202 9.54 7.25 -34.02
CA ILE A 202 8.76 6.92 -32.83
C ILE A 202 8.03 5.61 -33.11
N TRP A 203 8.15 4.67 -32.18
CA TRP A 203 7.41 3.41 -32.18
C TRP A 203 6.62 3.28 -30.88
N HIS A 204 5.30 3.28 -30.98
CA HIS A 204 4.41 3.11 -29.85
C HIS A 204 3.68 1.78 -29.97
N LYS A 205 3.90 0.88 -29.00
CA LYS A 205 3.23 -0.43 -28.98
C LYS A 205 1.76 -0.26 -28.64
N LEU A 206 0.88 -0.80 -29.47
CA LEU A 206 -0.56 -0.77 -29.25
C LEU A 206 -0.99 -1.89 -28.27
N HIS A 207 -2.19 -1.75 -27.74
CA HIS A 207 -2.81 -2.79 -26.91
C HIS A 207 -3.05 -4.09 -27.70
N GLU A 208 -3.36 -3.93 -28.99
CA GLU A 208 -3.47 -5.04 -29.94
C GLU A 208 -2.14 -5.79 -30.06
N SER A 209 -2.23 -7.11 -30.08
CA SER A 209 -1.05 -7.97 -30.13
C SER A 209 -0.23 -7.72 -31.40
N ASN A 210 1.07 -7.48 -31.22
CA ASN A 210 2.04 -7.28 -32.30
C ASN A 210 1.68 -6.15 -33.27
N LYS A 211 1.03 -5.09 -32.78
CA LYS A 211 0.85 -3.87 -33.55
C LYS A 211 1.57 -2.70 -32.92
N TRP A 212 2.12 -1.86 -33.78
CA TRP A 212 2.82 -0.64 -33.39
C TRP A 212 2.32 0.52 -34.24
N LEU A 213 2.03 1.63 -33.58
CA LEU A 213 1.93 2.93 -34.22
C LEU A 213 3.35 3.44 -34.48
N TYR A 214 3.63 3.83 -35.71
CA TYR A 214 4.90 4.39 -36.11
C TYR A 214 4.74 5.82 -36.63
N ILE A 215 5.75 6.64 -36.36
CA ILE A 215 5.85 8.00 -36.90
C ILE A 215 7.30 8.20 -37.33
N LEU A 216 7.50 8.47 -38.62
CA LEU A 216 8.81 8.56 -39.24
C LEU A 216 9.08 9.97 -39.76
N PRO A 217 10.26 10.56 -39.46
CA PRO A 217 10.60 11.91 -39.93
C PRO A 217 10.86 11.96 -41.45
N ARG A 218 11.25 10.82 -42.03
CA ARG A 218 11.55 10.64 -43.45
C ARG A 218 11.21 9.20 -43.86
N THR A 219 11.23 8.93 -45.15
CA THR A 219 11.11 7.55 -45.64
C THR A 219 12.26 6.72 -45.09
N THR A 220 11.94 5.63 -44.39
CA THR A 220 12.90 4.73 -43.74
C THR A 220 12.77 3.35 -44.36
N ASP A 221 13.91 2.77 -44.72
CA ASP A 221 14.01 1.36 -45.09
C ASP A 221 13.96 0.49 -43.84
N ILE A 222 13.07 -0.49 -43.85
CA ILE A 222 12.93 -1.44 -42.76
C ILE A 222 13.15 -2.85 -43.29
N THR A 223 13.82 -3.67 -42.48
CA THR A 223 14.08 -5.08 -42.81
C THR A 223 13.20 -5.96 -41.93
N LEU A 224 12.32 -6.72 -42.57
CA LEU A 224 11.46 -7.70 -41.92
C LEU A 224 12.11 -9.08 -42.02
N THR A 225 12.29 -9.74 -40.88
CA THR A 225 12.81 -11.11 -40.80
C THR A 225 11.82 -11.97 -40.05
N CYS A 226 11.25 -12.98 -40.72
CA CYS A 226 10.32 -13.94 -40.13
C CYS A 226 10.88 -15.36 -40.19
N LYS A 227 10.46 -16.23 -39.28
CA LYS A 227 10.83 -17.64 -39.32
C LYS A 227 10.40 -18.26 -40.66
N ASN A 228 11.29 -19.01 -41.30
CA ASN A 228 11.09 -19.70 -42.59
C ASN A 228 10.82 -18.78 -43.80
N HIS A 229 11.09 -17.48 -43.69
CA HIS A 229 11.03 -16.55 -44.82
C HIS A 229 12.36 -15.83 -44.99
N LEU A 230 12.72 -15.54 -46.24
CA LEU A 230 13.87 -14.70 -46.53
C LEU A 230 13.62 -13.27 -46.00
N PRO A 231 14.66 -12.58 -45.49
CA PRO A 231 14.52 -11.19 -45.10
C PRO A 231 14.00 -10.33 -46.25
N THR A 232 13.00 -9.50 -45.99
CA THR A 232 12.42 -8.58 -46.97
C THR A 232 12.63 -7.14 -46.53
N THR A 233 12.97 -6.28 -47.47
CA THR A 233 13.12 -4.84 -47.22
C THR A 233 11.91 -4.11 -47.78
N ILE A 234 11.28 -3.28 -46.96
CA ILE A 234 10.14 -2.44 -47.34
C ILE A 234 10.41 -1.00 -46.91
N TYR A 235 9.81 -0.04 -47.60
CA TYR A 235 9.96 1.38 -47.29
C TYR A 235 8.69 1.90 -46.62
N LEU A 236 8.84 2.49 -45.44
CA LEU A 236 7.76 3.17 -44.73
C LEU A 236 7.97 4.67 -44.75
N SER A 237 6.88 5.43 -44.77
CA SER A 237 6.93 6.88 -44.69
C SER A 237 5.75 7.43 -43.87
N ASN A 238 5.89 8.66 -43.39
CA ASN A 238 4.88 9.35 -42.59
C ASN A 238 4.53 8.59 -41.30
N SER A 239 3.25 8.44 -41.00
CA SER A 239 2.72 7.76 -39.83
C SER A 239 1.76 6.65 -40.24
N GLY A 240 1.72 5.57 -39.47
CA GLY A 240 0.78 4.48 -39.71
C GLY A 240 0.84 3.40 -38.64
N ILE A 241 0.02 2.38 -38.80
CA ILE A 241 0.04 1.19 -37.94
C ILE A 241 0.69 0.06 -38.71
N ILE A 242 1.69 -0.59 -38.10
CA ILE A 242 2.27 -1.82 -38.62
C ILE A 242 1.84 -3.00 -37.76
N SER A 243 1.52 -4.12 -38.40
CA SER A 243 1.19 -5.39 -37.77
C SER A 243 2.26 -6.40 -38.11
N LEU A 244 2.85 -7.04 -37.10
CA LEU A 244 3.85 -8.09 -37.28
C LEU A 244 3.26 -9.46 -37.00
N SER A 245 3.50 -10.40 -37.90
CA SER A 245 3.16 -11.80 -37.68
C SER A 245 4.01 -12.40 -36.54
N LYS A 246 3.49 -13.46 -35.93
CA LYS A 246 4.19 -14.21 -34.88
C LYS A 246 5.59 -14.62 -35.37
N GLN A 247 6.59 -14.57 -34.49
CA GLN A 247 7.98 -14.93 -34.79
C GLN A 247 8.65 -14.09 -35.89
N CYS A 248 8.15 -12.87 -36.12
CA CYS A 248 8.81 -11.88 -36.96
C CYS A 248 9.56 -10.84 -36.11
N LYS A 249 10.63 -10.30 -36.69
CA LYS A 249 11.39 -9.16 -36.18
C LYS A 249 11.48 -8.11 -37.26
N LEU A 250 11.28 -6.86 -36.88
CA LEU A 250 11.44 -5.70 -37.75
C LEU A 250 12.65 -4.93 -37.28
N TYR A 251 13.56 -4.64 -38.20
CA TYR A 251 14.78 -3.87 -37.96
C TYR A 251 14.71 -2.54 -38.70
N THR A 252 15.08 -1.48 -38.02
CA THR A 252 15.33 -0.15 -38.59
C THR A 252 16.78 0.25 -38.31
N SER A 253 17.16 1.46 -38.72
CA SER A 253 18.48 2.02 -38.45
C SER A 253 18.83 2.12 -36.95
N ASN A 254 17.85 2.22 -36.06
CA ASN A 254 18.05 2.48 -34.64
C ASN A 254 17.09 1.73 -33.70
N THR A 255 16.13 0.94 -34.21
CA THR A 255 15.18 0.18 -33.39
C THR A 255 14.95 -1.23 -33.93
N ILE A 256 14.55 -2.12 -33.01
CA ILE A 256 14.16 -3.50 -33.32
C ILE A 256 12.82 -3.76 -32.66
N LEU A 257 11.82 -4.14 -33.46
CA LEU A 257 10.53 -4.59 -32.96
C LEU A 257 10.49 -6.11 -33.01
N ILE A 258 10.08 -6.71 -31.90
CA ILE A 258 10.00 -8.16 -31.76
C ILE A 258 8.54 -8.53 -31.56
N ALA A 259 8.00 -9.34 -32.47
CA ALA A 259 6.67 -9.90 -32.33
C ALA A 259 6.66 -10.98 -31.23
N ASN A 260 5.73 -10.85 -30.30
CA ASN A 260 5.51 -11.84 -29.26
C ASN A 260 4.53 -12.91 -29.76
N ASN A 261 4.53 -14.06 -29.10
CA ASN A 261 3.42 -15.00 -29.20
C ASN A 261 2.44 -14.64 -28.10
N PRO A 262 1.40 -13.81 -28.37
CA PRO A 262 0.41 -13.52 -27.36
C PRO A 262 -0.28 -14.83 -26.95
N SER A 263 -0.40 -15.06 -25.64
CA SER A 263 -1.25 -16.11 -25.08
C SER A 263 -2.74 -15.79 -25.25
N TYR A 264 -3.09 -14.53 -25.51
CA TYR A 264 -4.45 -14.03 -25.63
C TYR A 264 -4.52 -12.91 -26.68
N PHE A 265 -5.55 -12.92 -27.52
CA PHE A 265 -5.81 -11.85 -28.49
C PHE A 265 -6.74 -10.81 -27.87
N SER A 266 -6.37 -9.53 -27.91
CA SER A 266 -7.30 -8.48 -27.51
C SER A 266 -8.38 -8.33 -28.58
N GLU A 267 -9.65 -8.32 -28.16
CA GLU A 267 -10.79 -8.05 -29.03
C GLU A 267 -10.98 -6.55 -29.29
N TYR A 268 -10.37 -5.69 -28.47
CA TYR A 268 -10.49 -4.25 -28.57
C TYR A 268 -9.61 -3.68 -29.70
N GLN A 269 -10.20 -2.82 -30.53
CA GLN A 269 -9.52 -2.17 -31.65
C GLN A 269 -9.24 -0.70 -31.34
N SER A 270 -8.08 -0.22 -31.79
CA SER A 270 -7.73 1.19 -31.78
C SER A 270 -8.70 1.97 -32.65
N PHE A 271 -9.22 3.06 -32.11
CA PHE A 271 -10.08 4.00 -32.84
C PHE A 271 -9.25 5.20 -33.30
N ILE A 272 -9.33 5.50 -34.59
CA ILE A 272 -8.74 6.72 -35.18
C ILE A 272 -9.92 7.57 -35.67
N PRO A 273 -10.08 8.81 -35.19
CA PRO A 273 -11.12 9.71 -35.68
C PRO A 273 -10.99 9.94 -37.20
N GLU A 274 -12.09 9.82 -37.92
CA GLU A 274 -12.15 10.03 -39.37
C GLU A 274 -12.36 11.51 -39.70
N PHE A 275 -11.28 12.29 -39.75
CA PHE A 275 -11.30 13.66 -40.26
C PHE A 275 -9.92 14.09 -40.78
N ASP A 276 -9.88 15.02 -41.74
CA ASP A 276 -8.62 15.54 -42.25
C ASP A 276 -8.15 16.76 -41.45
N LEU A 277 -7.06 16.57 -40.70
CA LEU A 277 -6.38 17.64 -39.97
C LEU A 277 -5.79 18.71 -40.90
N GLN A 278 -5.39 18.35 -42.13
CA GLN A 278 -4.74 19.25 -43.08
C GLN A 278 -5.73 20.21 -43.74
N GLU A 279 -6.93 19.73 -44.05
CA GLU A 279 -8.01 20.54 -44.65
C GLU A 279 -8.78 21.39 -43.62
N SER A 280 -8.59 21.12 -42.32
CA SER A 280 -9.28 21.88 -41.27
C SER A 280 -8.80 23.34 -41.19
N ASP A 281 -9.74 24.25 -40.90
CA ASP A 281 -9.53 25.72 -40.75
C ASP A 281 -8.45 26.11 -39.70
N CYS A 282 -7.91 25.14 -38.95
CA CYS A 282 -6.81 25.38 -38.01
C CYS A 282 -5.45 25.55 -38.71
N CYS A 283 -5.27 24.97 -39.91
CA CYS A 283 -3.98 24.88 -40.61
C CYS A 283 -3.81 25.81 -41.81
N SER A 284 -4.76 26.72 -42.08
CA SER A 284 -4.70 27.61 -43.25
C SER A 284 -3.33 28.31 -43.33
N LYS A 285 -2.67 28.21 -44.48
CA LYS A 285 -1.29 28.68 -44.74
C LYS A 285 -1.03 30.13 -44.29
N GLU A 286 -2.07 30.96 -44.20
CA GLU A 286 -2.01 32.34 -43.72
C GLU A 286 -1.75 32.49 -42.20
N LYS A 287 -2.16 31.51 -41.35
CA LYS A 287 -1.92 31.55 -39.90
C LYS A 287 -0.49 31.17 -39.51
N LEU A 288 0.14 30.28 -40.27
CA LEU A 288 1.54 29.87 -40.03
C LEU A 288 2.53 31.00 -40.37
N ASN A 289 2.24 31.80 -41.40
CA ASN A 289 3.08 32.93 -41.79
C ASN A 289 2.93 34.17 -40.87
N LYS A 290 1.79 34.32 -40.18
CA LYS A 290 1.58 35.40 -39.20
C LYS A 290 2.12 35.11 -37.80
N SER A 291 2.62 33.89 -37.57
CA SER A 291 3.14 33.47 -36.27
C SER A 291 4.60 33.05 -36.36
N GLU A 292 5.48 34.02 -36.62
CA GLU A 292 6.94 33.87 -36.45
C GLU A 292 7.36 33.55 -35.00
N ASN A 293 6.41 33.47 -34.06
CA ASN A 293 6.62 33.10 -32.66
C ASN A 293 5.93 31.78 -32.25
N ILE A 294 5.64 30.83 -33.17
CA ILE A 294 5.37 29.45 -32.72
C ILE A 294 6.68 28.88 -32.18
N LYS A 295 6.78 28.72 -30.85
CA LYS A 295 7.85 27.92 -30.25
C LYS A 295 7.69 26.47 -30.72
N ILE A 296 8.42 26.12 -31.79
CA ILE A 296 8.57 24.74 -32.23
C ILE A 296 9.36 24.03 -31.13
N LEU A 297 8.64 23.31 -30.27
CA LEU A 297 9.28 22.47 -29.26
C LEU A 297 9.86 21.24 -29.97
N PRO A 298 11.13 20.89 -29.72
CA PRO A 298 11.66 19.63 -30.22
C PRO A 298 10.91 18.48 -29.55
N PHE A 299 10.31 17.57 -30.33
CA PHE A 299 9.72 16.36 -29.76
C PHE A 299 10.84 15.47 -29.21
N GLN A 300 11.01 15.46 -27.89
CA GLN A 300 11.91 14.54 -27.21
C GLN A 300 11.14 13.24 -26.96
N SER A 301 11.50 12.17 -27.67
CA SER A 301 10.91 10.83 -27.54
C SER A 301 11.29 10.10 -26.24
N ASN A 302 11.72 10.82 -25.21
CA ASN A 302 12.03 10.24 -23.92
C ASN A 302 10.71 9.88 -23.26
N LYS A 303 10.28 8.62 -23.48
CA LYS A 303 9.29 7.87 -22.70
C LYS A 303 8.23 8.80 -22.10
N LEU A 304 7.19 9.08 -22.89
CA LEU A 304 6.10 9.98 -22.51
C LEU A 304 5.38 9.43 -21.28
N ASP A 305 5.93 9.77 -20.12
CA ASP A 305 5.37 9.57 -18.82
C ASP A 305 5.26 10.96 -18.22
N ARG A 306 4.02 11.46 -18.09
CA ARG A 306 3.75 12.79 -17.52
C ARG A 306 4.34 12.89 -16.11
N GLU A 307 4.60 11.78 -15.42
CA GLU A 307 5.36 11.75 -14.16
C GLU A 307 6.75 12.40 -14.31
N SER A 308 7.46 12.19 -15.43
CA SER A 308 8.79 12.78 -15.63
C SER A 308 8.75 14.30 -15.85
N LEU A 309 7.67 14.84 -16.43
CA LEU A 309 7.46 16.29 -16.57
C LEU A 309 6.92 16.93 -15.29
N ASN A 310 6.04 16.25 -14.56
CA ASN A 310 5.59 16.70 -13.24
C ASN A 310 6.76 16.70 -12.24
N VAL A 311 7.68 15.73 -12.30
CA VAL A 311 8.90 15.74 -11.46
C VAL A 311 9.83 16.91 -11.81
N ALA A 312 9.87 17.36 -13.06
CA ALA A 312 10.65 18.52 -13.47
C ALA A 312 9.99 19.86 -13.06
N SER A 313 8.66 19.98 -13.14
CA SER A 313 7.93 21.17 -12.67
C SER A 313 7.86 21.23 -11.13
N LEU A 314 7.68 20.08 -10.47
CA LEU A 314 7.74 19.95 -9.01
C LEU A 314 9.14 20.26 -8.47
N LYS A 315 10.22 19.91 -9.18
CA LYS A 315 11.59 20.28 -8.73
C LYS A 315 11.85 21.77 -8.72
N LEU A 316 11.15 22.58 -9.51
CA LEU A 316 11.30 24.05 -9.51
C LEU A 316 10.36 24.72 -8.51
N ASP A 317 9.15 24.19 -8.34
CA ASP A 317 8.19 24.66 -7.34
C ASP A 317 8.61 24.25 -5.91
N GLN A 318 9.28 23.09 -5.75
CA GLN A 318 9.81 22.63 -4.46
C GLN A 318 11.01 23.44 -4.00
N ILE A 319 11.87 23.98 -4.88
CA ILE A 319 13.03 24.79 -4.46
C ILE A 319 12.59 26.19 -3.98
N SER A 320 11.53 26.76 -4.56
CA SER A 320 10.96 28.03 -4.10
C SER A 320 10.04 27.85 -2.89
N LYS A 321 9.16 26.83 -2.87
CA LYS A 321 8.32 26.53 -1.70
C LYS A 321 9.09 26.05 -0.48
N THR A 322 10.17 25.26 -0.62
CA THR A 322 10.97 24.87 0.57
C THR A 322 11.73 26.04 1.20
N THR A 323 11.93 27.15 0.50
CA THR A 323 12.60 28.32 1.10
C THR A 323 11.61 29.19 1.89
N ASP A 324 10.34 29.23 1.47
CA ASP A 324 9.30 30.04 2.13
C ASP A 324 8.47 29.25 3.17
N ASP A 325 8.26 27.93 3.02
CA ASP A 325 7.57 27.10 4.04
C ASP A 325 8.42 26.81 5.29
N LEU A 326 9.75 26.97 5.21
CA LEU A 326 10.66 26.81 6.36
C LEU A 326 10.56 27.97 7.39
N LEU A 327 9.77 29.03 7.10
CA LEU A 327 9.56 30.16 8.01
C LEU A 327 8.12 30.30 8.54
N SER A 328 7.15 29.50 8.09
CA SER A 328 5.73 29.75 8.41
C SER A 328 4.84 28.56 8.80
N GLN A 329 5.35 27.33 8.95
CA GLN A 329 4.54 26.21 9.48
C GLN A 329 5.22 25.44 10.61
N GLU A 330 5.16 25.96 11.83
CA GLU A 330 5.17 25.14 13.04
C GLU A 330 4.09 25.61 14.02
N PRO A 331 2.85 25.06 13.94
CA PRO A 331 2.14 24.82 15.19
C PRO A 331 1.21 23.60 15.11
N PHE A 332 1.70 22.36 15.01
CA PHE A 332 0.84 21.19 15.38
C PHE A 332 1.53 19.85 15.73
N TYR A 333 2.85 19.82 16.01
CA TYR A 333 3.51 18.60 16.52
C TYR A 333 4.25 18.80 17.85
N LYS A 334 3.87 19.85 18.60
CA LYS A 334 4.51 20.26 19.86
C LYS A 334 3.67 19.96 21.10
N SER A 335 2.82 18.92 21.06
CA SER A 335 2.03 18.51 22.24
C SER A 335 2.36 17.11 22.78
N LEU A 336 3.16 16.27 22.09
CA LEU A 336 3.46 14.91 22.59
C LEU A 336 4.95 14.56 22.77
N THR A 337 5.89 15.38 22.28
CA THR A 337 7.35 15.14 22.43
C THR A 337 8.03 16.01 23.48
N SER A 338 7.33 17.02 24.03
CA SER A 338 7.85 17.89 25.11
C SER A 338 7.84 17.22 26.50
N ASN A 339 7.02 16.20 26.71
CA ASN A 339 6.88 15.56 28.03
C ASN A 339 7.93 14.45 28.29
N GLY A 340 8.62 13.97 27.25
CA GLY A 340 9.68 12.98 27.40
C GLY A 340 10.92 13.54 28.10
N TYR A 341 11.35 14.75 27.70
CA TYR A 341 12.50 15.43 28.30
C TYR A 341 12.22 15.86 29.75
N PHE A 342 11.00 16.30 30.06
CA PHE A 342 10.60 16.62 31.44
C PHE A 342 10.63 15.37 32.33
N LEU A 343 10.07 14.24 31.89
CA LEU A 343 10.11 12.98 32.63
C LEU A 343 11.54 12.48 32.82
N TYR A 344 12.38 12.55 31.78
CA TYR A 344 13.80 12.16 31.88
C TYR A 344 14.57 13.06 32.85
N SER A 345 14.33 14.38 32.82
CA SER A 345 14.96 15.33 33.74
C SER A 345 14.55 15.10 35.21
N MET A 346 13.28 14.76 35.46
CA MET A 346 12.79 14.38 36.80
C MET A 346 13.49 13.11 37.32
N PHE A 347 13.62 12.07 36.49
CA PHE A 347 14.34 10.85 36.89
C PHE A 347 15.82 11.11 37.19
N ALA A 348 16.47 12.00 36.44
CA ALA A 348 17.86 12.39 36.69
C ALA A 348 18.04 13.13 38.03
N ILE A 349 17.12 14.04 38.37
CA ILE A 349 17.14 14.76 39.65
C ILE A 349 16.93 13.80 40.83
N VAL A 350 15.99 12.85 40.72
CA VAL A 350 15.75 11.83 41.76
C VAL A 350 16.99 10.96 41.97
N LYS A 351 17.70 10.57 40.89
CA LYS A 351 18.96 9.83 40.99
C LYS A 351 20.04 10.65 41.69
N LEU A 352 20.19 11.94 41.38
CA LEU A 352 21.15 12.83 42.04
C LEU A 352 20.83 13.02 43.53
N LEU A 353 19.56 13.16 43.90
CA LEU A 353 19.12 13.24 45.30
C LEU A 353 19.42 11.93 46.05
N PHE A 354 19.20 10.78 45.42
CA PHE A 354 19.54 9.49 46.02
C PHE A 354 21.06 9.36 46.25
N VAL A 355 21.87 9.73 45.27
CA VAL A 355 23.34 9.74 45.41
C VAL A 355 23.79 10.70 46.51
N TYR A 356 23.19 11.89 46.59
CA TYR A 356 23.47 12.85 47.66
C TYR A 356 23.08 12.30 49.05
N LEU A 357 21.93 11.63 49.19
CA LEU A 357 21.54 10.99 50.45
C LEU A 357 22.50 9.89 50.86
N VAL A 358 22.94 9.04 49.91
CA VAL A 358 23.96 8.01 50.15
C VAL A 358 25.28 8.66 50.54
N PHE A 359 25.72 9.71 49.85
CA PHE A 359 26.94 10.45 50.20
C PHE A 359 26.86 11.08 51.59
N LYS A 360 25.71 11.68 51.95
CA LYS A 360 25.46 12.25 53.28
C LYS A 360 25.45 11.18 54.37
N LEU A 361 24.91 9.98 54.09
CA LEU A 361 24.98 8.82 54.97
C LEU A 361 26.42 8.33 55.15
N LEU A 362 27.18 8.18 54.06
CA LEU A 362 28.59 7.81 54.11
C LEU A 362 29.44 8.85 54.86
N PHE A 363 29.16 10.15 54.67
CA PHE A 363 29.85 11.23 55.37
C PHE A 363 29.50 11.26 56.87
N ARG A 364 28.24 10.99 57.24
CA ARG A 364 27.83 10.83 58.65
C ARG A 364 28.49 9.61 59.29
N LEU A 365 28.56 8.48 58.58
CA LEU A 365 29.26 7.27 59.04
C LEU A 365 30.76 7.53 59.20
N ARG A 366 31.39 8.26 58.26
CA ARG A 366 32.80 8.66 58.34
C ARG A 366 33.07 9.61 59.50
N ARG A 367 32.15 10.55 59.80
CA ARG A 367 32.23 11.40 61.00
C ARG A 367 32.06 10.60 62.31
N ARG A 368 31.17 9.60 62.36
CA ARG A 368 31.03 8.70 63.53
C ARG A 368 32.27 7.83 63.72
N CYS A 369 32.87 7.30 62.66
CA CYS A 369 34.15 6.59 62.71
C CYS A 369 35.29 7.50 63.21
N LYS A 370 35.38 8.75 62.72
CA LYS A 370 36.40 9.71 63.15
C LYS A 370 36.25 10.12 64.63
N LYS A 371 35.03 10.08 65.18
CA LYS A 371 34.79 10.33 66.62
C LYS A 371 35.18 9.11 67.46
N ASN A 372 34.81 7.89 67.05
CA ASN A 372 35.15 6.65 67.75
C ASN A 372 36.66 6.28 67.70
N CYS A 373 37.42 6.79 66.73
CA CYS A 373 38.87 6.58 66.66
C CYS A 373 39.69 7.60 67.46
N LYS A 374 39.06 8.63 68.07
CA LYS A 374 39.78 9.61 68.90
C LYS A 374 39.87 9.19 70.39
N ASP A 375 39.13 8.16 70.78
CA ASP A 375 39.07 7.67 72.16
C ASP A 375 39.90 6.39 72.39
N ASN A 376 40.60 5.87 71.37
CA ASN A 376 41.49 4.70 71.51
C ASN A 376 42.89 4.98 70.93
N HIS A 377 43.89 4.92 71.81
CA HIS A 377 45.29 5.21 71.57
C HIS A 377 46.00 4.04 70.86
N ASP A 378 45.60 3.70 69.64
CA ASP A 378 46.36 2.75 68.79
C ASP A 378 46.25 3.14 67.30
N TYR A 379 47.32 3.79 66.81
CA TYR A 379 47.34 4.56 65.56
C TYR A 379 47.62 3.73 64.30
N SER A 380 47.72 2.40 64.39
CA SER A 380 48.19 1.56 63.26
C SER A 380 47.11 0.88 62.41
N LYS A 381 45.82 0.98 62.75
CA LYS A 381 44.72 0.25 62.05
C LYS A 381 43.63 1.11 61.39
N CYS A 382 43.92 2.38 61.08
CA CYS A 382 42.93 3.31 60.49
C CYS A 382 43.26 3.82 59.08
N THR A 383 43.71 2.95 58.17
CA THR A 383 43.96 3.35 56.78
C THR A 383 42.86 2.96 55.79
N ASN A 384 41.91 2.09 56.13
CA ASN A 384 40.83 1.66 55.22
C ASN A 384 39.42 1.69 55.83
N PHE A 385 38.47 2.36 55.16
CA PHE A 385 37.06 2.55 55.57
C PHE A 385 36.30 1.23 55.82
N THR A 386 36.74 0.14 55.20
CA THR A 386 36.20 -1.21 55.36
C THR A 386 36.35 -1.75 56.79
N ASN A 387 37.39 -1.36 57.53
CA ASN A 387 37.65 -1.87 58.89
C ASN A 387 36.80 -1.20 59.99
N CYS A 388 36.16 -0.05 59.71
CA CYS A 388 35.26 0.59 60.68
C CYS A 388 33.84 -0.02 60.66
N LEU A 389 33.41 -0.56 59.51
CA LEU A 389 32.13 -1.25 59.38
C LEU A 389 32.15 -2.64 60.03
N THR A 390 33.28 -3.34 59.99
CA THR A 390 33.44 -4.66 60.62
C THR A 390 33.52 -4.59 62.15
N LEU A 391 34.11 -3.54 62.73
CA LEU A 391 34.17 -3.36 64.20
C LEU A 391 32.80 -3.10 64.85
N ASN A 392 31.90 -2.36 64.20
CA ASN A 392 30.54 -2.14 64.71
C ASN A 392 29.64 -3.38 64.59
N LEU A 393 29.90 -4.25 63.61
CA LEU A 393 29.19 -5.53 63.47
C LEU A 393 29.70 -6.59 64.46
N TYR A 394 30.97 -6.53 64.86
CA TYR A 394 31.55 -7.44 65.85
C TYR A 394 31.16 -7.06 67.30
N LYS A 395 31.06 -5.76 67.62
CA LYS A 395 30.62 -5.30 68.95
C LYS A 395 29.14 -5.65 69.24
N LYS A 396 28.27 -5.58 68.25
CA LYS A 396 26.84 -5.97 68.35
C LYS A 396 26.63 -7.49 68.46
N LYS A 397 27.64 -8.30 68.11
CA LYS A 397 27.60 -9.78 68.16
C LYS A 397 28.17 -10.35 69.46
N ASN A 398 28.97 -9.58 70.21
CA ASN A 398 29.54 -10.01 71.49
C ASN A 398 28.72 -9.54 72.72
N GLU A 399 27.82 -8.57 72.58
CA GLU A 399 26.83 -8.22 73.63
C GLU A 399 25.67 -9.23 73.72
N THR A 400 25.47 -10.09 72.72
CA THR A 400 24.35 -11.05 72.65
C THR A 400 24.71 -12.51 72.95
N LYS A 401 25.96 -12.81 73.36
CA LYS A 401 26.43 -14.21 73.54
C LYS A 401 26.88 -14.59 74.96
N THR A 402 26.46 -13.85 75.98
CA THR A 402 26.65 -14.24 77.39
C THR A 402 25.35 -14.05 78.17
N ILE A 403 24.52 -15.10 78.24
CA ILE A 403 23.74 -15.54 79.43
C ILE A 403 23.33 -17.00 79.16
N SER A 404 23.63 -17.84 80.14
CA SER A 404 23.48 -19.31 80.29
C SER A 404 22.03 -19.79 80.44
N ILE A 405 21.69 -21.00 79.96
CA ILE A 405 21.31 -22.24 80.72
C ILE A 405 20.12 -21.98 81.67
N GLU A 406 18.94 -22.60 81.58
CA GLU A 406 18.63 -24.03 81.79
C GLU A 406 17.14 -24.35 81.49
N LEU A 407 16.86 -25.65 81.27
CA LEU A 407 15.62 -26.48 81.26
C LEU A 407 14.27 -25.86 81.73
N ASP A 408 13.08 -26.24 81.25
CA ASP A 408 12.56 -27.62 81.15
C ASP A 408 11.20 -27.72 80.40
N GLU A 409 10.89 -28.94 79.92
CA GLU A 409 9.59 -29.63 79.76
C GLU A 409 8.34 -28.93 79.15
N THR A 410 7.37 -29.52 78.43
CA THR A 410 7.07 -30.77 77.70
C THR A 410 5.64 -30.58 77.10
N ASN A 411 5.26 -31.47 76.19
CA ASN A 411 3.91 -31.85 75.72
C ASN A 411 3.32 -31.05 74.52
N ILE A 412 3.02 -31.60 73.33
CA ILE A 412 2.50 -32.89 72.81
C ILE A 412 1.05 -32.74 72.30
N ASP A 413 0.86 -33.16 71.03
CA ASP A 413 -0.32 -33.72 70.34
C ASP A 413 -1.42 -32.81 69.73
N HIS A 414 -1.59 -32.85 68.39
CA HIS A 414 -2.48 -33.72 67.55
C HIS A 414 -3.96 -33.27 67.64
N SER A 415 -4.85 -33.25 66.63
CA SER A 415 -4.90 -33.68 65.23
C SER A 415 -6.30 -33.32 64.64
N VAL A 416 -6.45 -33.34 63.30
CA VAL A 416 -7.61 -33.87 62.51
C VAL A 416 -8.91 -33.05 62.24
N SER A 417 -9.34 -33.21 60.97
CA SER A 417 -10.67 -33.19 60.31
C SER A 417 -11.38 -31.90 59.86
N ASP A 418 -11.54 -31.82 58.53
CA ASP A 418 -12.75 -31.60 57.69
C ASP A 418 -13.92 -30.71 58.16
N VAL A 419 -14.47 -29.92 57.22
CA VAL A 419 -15.88 -29.93 56.74
C VAL A 419 -16.27 -28.60 56.03
N GLU A 420 -16.83 -28.77 54.82
CA GLU A 420 -17.83 -28.02 54.03
C GLU A 420 -18.02 -26.48 54.03
N ILE A 421 -18.32 -26.00 52.81
CA ILE A 421 -18.80 -24.67 52.41
C ILE A 421 -20.33 -24.57 52.59
N PRO A 422 -20.90 -23.38 52.88
CA PRO A 422 -21.88 -22.86 51.91
C PRO A 422 -21.83 -21.34 51.65
N LEU A 423 -21.99 -21.03 50.35
CA LEU A 423 -22.73 -19.93 49.71
C LEU A 423 -23.23 -18.74 50.56
N ARG A 424 -22.84 -17.53 50.14
CA ARG A 424 -23.64 -16.30 50.39
C ARG A 424 -23.72 -15.41 49.16
N ARG A 425 -24.94 -15.29 48.61
CA ARG A 425 -25.37 -14.24 47.67
C ARG A 425 -25.30 -12.87 48.36
N SER A 426 -24.90 -11.83 47.64
CA SER A 426 -25.49 -10.50 47.83
C SER A 426 -25.47 -9.72 46.51
N ALA A 427 -26.65 -9.24 46.12
CA ALA A 427 -26.89 -8.31 45.04
C ALA A 427 -26.75 -6.88 45.58
N ARG A 428 -26.24 -5.95 44.76
CA ARG A 428 -26.52 -4.52 44.89
C ARG A 428 -26.69 -3.90 43.50
N ILE A 429 -27.91 -3.41 43.29
CA ILE A 429 -28.31 -2.46 42.26
C ILE A 429 -28.00 -1.05 42.78
N ALA A 430 -27.45 -0.19 41.93
CA ALA A 430 -27.65 1.27 42.03
C ALA A 430 -27.63 1.88 40.62
N LYS A 431 -28.75 2.54 40.28
CA LYS A 431 -29.01 3.38 39.10
C LYS A 431 -28.46 4.80 39.30
N LEU A 432 -28.48 5.57 38.19
CA LEU A 432 -28.37 7.04 38.00
C LEU A 432 -26.98 7.48 37.49
N LYS A 433 -26.83 8.35 36.48
CA LYS A 433 -27.75 9.35 35.91
C LYS A 433 -27.17 9.86 34.57
N ASP A 434 -28.04 10.11 33.60
CA ASP A 434 -27.76 10.88 32.38
C ASP A 434 -27.83 12.40 32.61
N ALA A 435 -27.31 13.10 31.59
CA ALA A 435 -27.50 14.51 31.18
C ALA A 435 -26.41 15.52 31.62
N PRO A 436 -26.16 16.58 30.82
CA PRO A 436 -26.76 16.95 29.53
C PRO A 436 -25.91 16.64 28.28
#